data_AF-A0AAV4TWW9-F1
#
_entry.id   AF-A0AAV4TWW9-F1
#
_cell.length_a   1.000
_cell.length_b   1.000
_cell.length_c   1.000
_cell.angle_alpha   90.00
_cell.angle_beta   90.00
_cell.angle_gamma   90.00
#
_symmetry.space_group_name_H-M   'P 1'
#
loop_
_entity.id
_entity.type
_entity.pdbx_description
1 polymer ?
#
loop_
_entity_poly.entity_id
_entity_poly.type
_entity_poly.pdbx_seq_one_letter_code
_entity_poly.pdbx_strand_id
1 'polypeptide(L)'
;MVDELKHQGITATVIPFVVGSFGSWYPPNGSFLWKFCAKSYINMFRKLCVSDTIRWSRDIYIEHLTGHRQFTEGDMPLDSQSADRTDE
;
A
#
# COMPACT_ATOMS: atom_id res chain seq x y z
N MET A 1 -18.03 2.65 5.64
CA MET A 1 -16.66 2.87 6.17
C MET A 1 -16.46 4.30 6.65
N VAL A 2 -16.50 5.33 5.79
CA VAL A 2 -16.38 6.73 6.24
C VAL A 2 -17.53 7.11 7.20
N ASP A 3 -18.74 6.66 6.89
CA ASP A 3 -19.90 6.93 7.76
C ASP A 3 -19.85 6.15 9.08
N GLU A 4 -19.22 4.97 9.08
CA GLU A 4 -18.96 4.19 10.29
C GLU A 4 -17.95 4.91 11.20
N LEU A 5 -16.88 5.46 10.61
CA LEU A 5 -15.88 6.24 11.34
C LEU A 5 -16.49 7.51 11.93
N LYS A 6 -17.46 8.14 11.25
CA LYS A 6 -18.21 9.27 11.80
C LYS A 6 -19.02 8.88 13.04
N HIS A 7 -19.63 7.68 13.07
CA HIS A 7 -20.33 7.19 14.27
C HIS A 7 -19.38 7.01 15.46
N GLN A 8 -18.09 6.74 15.21
CA GLN A 8 -17.03 6.68 16.23
C GLN A 8 -16.43 8.06 16.57
N GLY A 9 -16.98 9.15 16.03
CA GLY A 9 -16.47 10.52 16.23
C GLY A 9 -15.20 10.84 15.43
N ILE A 10 -14.81 9.98 14.48
CA ILE A 10 -13.62 10.14 13.65
C ILE A 10 -13.99 10.80 12.32
N THR A 11 -13.32 11.90 11.99
CA THR A 11 -13.46 12.56 10.69
C THR A 11 -12.54 11.91 9.66
N ALA A 12 -13.14 11.20 8.69
CA ALA A 12 -12.42 10.57 7.58
C ALA A 12 -12.79 11.21 6.24
N THR A 13 -11.80 11.35 5.36
CA THR A 13 -11.95 11.93 4.02
C THR A 13 -11.42 10.95 2.98
N VAL A 14 -12.18 10.73 1.91
CA VAL A 14 -11.75 9.90 0.76
C VAL A 14 -11.03 10.78 -0.23
N ILE A 15 -9.81 10.36 -0.59
CA ILE A 15 -8.92 11.12 -1.46
C ILE A 15 -8.60 10.23 -2.67
N PRO A 16 -9.05 10.59 -3.88
CA PRO A 16 -8.76 9.80 -5.07
C PRO A 16 -7.32 10.05 -5.55
N PHE A 17 -6.68 9.04 -6.12
CA PHE A 17 -5.40 9.15 -6.82
C PHE A 17 -5.45 8.31 -8.09
N VAL A 18 -4.64 8.69 -9.09
CA VAL A 18 -4.68 8.04 -10.42
C VAL A 18 -3.42 7.23 -10.66
N VAL A 19 -3.58 5.96 -11.04
CA VAL A 19 -2.51 5.08 -11.48
C VAL A 19 -2.88 4.53 -12.85
N GLY A 20 -1.96 4.55 -13.80
CA GLY A 20 -2.18 3.94 -15.11
C GLY A 20 -2.11 2.41 -15.05
N SER A 21 -2.56 1.77 -16.13
CA SER A 21 -2.72 0.31 -16.22
C SER A 21 -1.44 -0.49 -15.93
N PHE A 22 -0.26 0.05 -16.28
CA PHE A 22 1.04 -0.58 -16.01
C PHE A 22 1.75 0.01 -14.79
N GLY A 23 1.00 0.62 -13.87
CA GLY A 23 1.56 1.22 -12.66
C GLY A 23 2.15 2.63 -12.88
N SER A 24 1.84 3.32 -13.97
CA SER A 24 2.34 4.69 -14.14
C SER A 24 1.71 5.62 -13.10
N TRP A 25 2.56 6.31 -12.34
CA TRP A 25 2.10 7.27 -11.33
C TRP A 25 1.73 8.59 -11.99
N TYR A 26 0.48 9.05 -11.84
CA TYR A 26 0.04 10.33 -12.40
C TYR A 26 0.83 11.49 -11.75
N PRO A 27 1.60 12.31 -12.50
CA PRO A 27 2.49 13.31 -11.90
C PRO A 27 1.79 14.29 -10.94
N PRO A 28 0.56 14.76 -11.20
CA PRO A 28 -0.18 15.61 -10.28
C PRO A 28 -0.61 14.96 -8.95
N ASN A 29 -0.55 13.63 -8.80
CA ASN A 29 -0.84 13.00 -7.50
C ASN A 29 0.10 13.51 -6.40
N GLY A 30 1.35 13.83 -6.73
CA GLY A 30 2.32 14.31 -5.74
C GLY A 30 1.90 15.64 -5.12
N SER A 31 1.64 16.66 -5.95
CA SER A 31 1.23 17.99 -5.48
C SER A 31 -0.14 17.98 -4.79
N PHE A 32 -1.04 17.09 -5.21
CA PHE A 32 -2.33 16.89 -4.57
C PHE A 32 -2.21 16.25 -3.18
N LEU A 33 -1.49 15.13 -3.07
CA LEU A 33 -1.33 14.40 -1.82
C LEU A 33 -0.49 15.15 -0.77
N TRP A 34 0.41 16.05 -1.20
CA TRP A 34 1.20 16.91 -0.30
C TRP A 34 0.32 17.78 0.62
N LYS A 35 -0.95 18.02 0.26
CA LYS A 35 -1.89 18.76 1.11
C LYS A 35 -2.38 17.96 2.32
N PHE A 36 -2.21 16.64 2.29
CA PHE A 36 -2.77 15.72 3.30
C PHE A 36 -1.70 14.92 4.04
N CYS A 37 -0.54 14.68 3.42
CA CYS A 37 0.51 13.83 4.00
C CYS A 37 1.92 14.37 3.77
N ALA A 38 2.87 13.91 4.58
CA ALA A 38 4.28 14.22 4.41
C ALA A 38 4.85 13.64 3.11
N LYS A 39 5.85 14.32 2.54
CA LYS A 39 6.54 13.89 1.31
C LYS A 39 7.16 12.49 1.42
N SER A 40 7.70 12.14 2.59
CA SER A 40 8.24 10.80 2.87
C SER A 40 7.17 9.72 2.73
N TYR A 41 6.01 9.94 3.34
CA TYR A 41 4.87 9.04 3.25
C TYR A 41 4.38 8.88 1.81
N ILE A 42 4.31 9.95 1.04
CA ILE A 42 3.84 9.90 -0.36
C ILE A 42 4.80 9.11 -1.24
N ASN A 43 6.11 9.22 -1.00
CA ASN A 43 7.11 8.43 -1.70
C ASN A 43 6.98 6.93 -1.38
N MET A 44 6.74 6.59 -0.11
CA MET A 44 6.45 5.22 0.32
C MET A 44 5.15 4.71 -0.30
N PHE A 45 4.05 5.48 -0.18
CA PHE A 45 2.73 5.15 -0.72
C PHE A 45 2.77 4.87 -2.22
N ARG A 46 3.49 5.70 -2.98
CA ARG A 46 3.70 5.48 -4.42
C ARG A 46 4.37 4.14 -4.71
N LYS A 47 5.43 3.78 -3.96
CA LYS A 47 6.13 2.49 -4.15
C LYS A 47 5.21 1.32 -3.83
N LEU A 48 4.51 1.42 -2.70
CA LEU A 48 3.58 0.41 -2.22
C LEU A 48 2.48 0.11 -3.24
N CYS A 49 1.78 1.16 -3.71
CA CYS A 49 0.65 0.98 -4.63
C CYS A 49 1.07 0.53 -6.03
N VAL A 50 2.30 0.81 -6.46
CA VAL A 50 2.75 0.56 -7.83
C VAL A 50 3.74 -0.59 -7.88
N SER A 51 4.98 -0.33 -7.49
CA SER A 51 6.10 -1.25 -7.72
C SER A 51 5.95 -2.50 -6.87
N ASP A 52 5.56 -2.32 -5.60
CA ASP A 52 5.42 -3.44 -4.68
C ASP A 52 4.19 -4.27 -5.04
N THR A 53 3.03 -3.65 -5.34
CA THR A 53 1.85 -4.39 -5.84
C THR A 53 2.16 -5.26 -7.05
N ILE A 54 2.88 -4.72 -8.04
CA ILE A 54 3.24 -5.47 -9.26
C ILE A 54 4.19 -6.61 -8.91
N ARG A 55 5.21 -6.34 -8.08
CA ARG A 55 6.15 -7.37 -7.60
C ARG A 55 5.42 -8.50 -6.86
N TRP A 56 4.58 -8.15 -5.89
CA TRP A 56 3.80 -9.11 -5.12
C TRP A 56 2.90 -9.96 -6.02
N SER A 57 2.20 -9.33 -6.96
CA SER A 57 1.34 -10.05 -7.91
C SER A 57 2.13 -11.05 -8.75
N ARG A 58 3.33 -10.66 -9.23
CA ARG A 58 4.24 -11.54 -9.98
C ARG A 58 4.73 -12.69 -9.11
N ASP A 59 5.23 -12.39 -7.91
CA ASP A 59 5.89 -13.36 -7.05
C ASP A 59 4.88 -14.43 -6.59
N ILE A 60 3.65 -14.02 -6.26
CA ILE A 60 2.52 -14.94 -5.98
C ILE A 60 2.21 -15.82 -7.19
N TYR A 61 2.14 -15.23 -8.39
CA TYR A 61 1.83 -15.99 -9.62
C TYR A 61 2.93 -16.99 -9.98
N ILE A 62 4.21 -16.62 -9.86
CA ILE A 62 5.34 -17.52 -10.14
C ILE A 62 5.40 -18.64 -9.11
N GLU A 63 5.15 -18.34 -7.83
CA GLU A 63 5.05 -19.37 -6.79
C GLU A 63 3.92 -20.36 -7.10
N HIS A 64 2.77 -19.87 -7.54
CA HIS A 64 1.66 -20.72 -7.97
C HIS A 64 2.06 -21.65 -9.13
N LEU A 65 2.81 -21.16 -10.11
CA LEU A 65 3.24 -21.96 -11.26
C LEU A 65 4.36 -22.96 -10.95
N THR A 66 5.31 -22.58 -10.10
CA THR A 66 6.55 -23.33 -9.88
C THR A 66 6.54 -24.17 -8.61
N GLY A 67 5.65 -23.85 -7.66
CA GLY A 67 5.66 -24.42 -6.31
C GLY A 67 6.83 -23.95 -5.44
N HIS A 68 7.67 -23.02 -5.94
CA HIS A 68 8.81 -22.49 -5.20
C HIS A 68 8.51 -21.09 -4.65
N ARG A 69 8.73 -20.92 -3.36
CA ARG A 69 8.54 -19.66 -2.64
C ARG A 69 9.38 -18.53 -3.25
N GLN A 70 8.74 -17.43 -3.64
CA GLN A 70 9.40 -16.30 -4.32
C GLN A 70 9.76 -15.13 -3.38
N PHE A 71 9.33 -15.17 -2.12
CA PHE A 71 9.53 -14.10 -1.15
C PHE A 71 9.80 -14.64 0.26
N THR A 72 10.70 -13.98 0.99
CA THR A 72 11.11 -14.34 2.36
C THR A 72 10.49 -13.38 3.37
N GLU A 73 10.44 -13.75 4.66
CA GLU A 73 9.89 -12.88 5.72
C GLU A 73 10.51 -11.47 5.80
N GLY A 74 11.75 -11.31 5.33
CA GLY A 74 12.43 -10.01 5.23
C GLY A 74 12.01 -9.13 4.04
N ASP A 75 11.27 -9.69 3.07
CA ASP A 75 10.75 -8.95 1.91
C ASP A 75 9.41 -8.25 2.20
N MET A 76 8.77 -8.58 3.32
CA MET A 76 7.58 -7.89 3.80
C MET A 76 7.97 -6.52 4.36
N PRO A 77 7.28 -5.42 3.96
CA PRO A 77 7.48 -4.12 4.59
C PRO A 77 7.32 -4.24 6.12
N LEU A 78 8.29 -3.69 6.86
CA LEU A 78 8.46 -3.80 8.32
C LEU A 78 7.20 -3.45 9.14
N ASP A 79 6.25 -2.71 8.58
CA ASP A 79 4.99 -2.33 9.23
C ASP A 79 3.99 -3.51 9.37
N SER A 80 4.27 -4.65 8.74
CA SER A 80 3.39 -5.84 8.77
C SER A 80 3.65 -6.77 9.96
N GLN A 81 4.77 -6.60 10.67
CA GLN A 81 5.23 -7.52 11.73
C GLN A 81 4.81 -7.10 13.14
N SER A 82 4.14 -5.96 13.29
CA SER A 82 3.71 -5.40 14.58
C SER A 82 2.28 -5.74 14.99
N ALA A 83 1.48 -6.34 14.10
CA ALA A 83 0.07 -6.67 14.38
C ALA A 83 -0.14 -8.07 14.98
N ASP A 84 0.90 -8.89 15.10
CA ASP A 84 0.81 -10.31 15.51
C ASP A 84 1.56 -10.61 16.82
N ARG A 85 1.68 -9.62 17.71
CA ARG A 85 2.27 -9.79 19.05
C ARG A 85 1.44 -9.07 20.11
N THR A 86 0.28 -9.61 20.40
CA THR A 86 -0.37 -9.47 21.72
C THR A 86 -1.46 -10.54 21.77
N ASP A 87 -1.10 -11.71 22.31
CA ASP A 87 -1.99 -12.66 23.00
C ASP A 87 -1.12 -13.83 23.49
N GLU A 88 -0.44 -13.64 24.62
CA GLU A 88 -0.16 -14.64 25.67
C GLU A 88 0.10 -13.90 27.01
#